data_AF-A0A1D2NC82-F1
#
_entry.id   AF-A0A1D2NC82-F1
#
_cell.length_a   1.000
_cell.length_b   1.000
_cell.length_c   1.000
_cell.angle_alpha   90.00
_cell.angle_beta   90.00
_cell.angle_gamma   90.00
#
_symmetry.space_group_name_H-M   'P 1'
#
loop_
_entity.id
_entity.type
_entity.pdbx_description
1 polymer ?
#
loop_
_entity_poly.entity_id
_entity_poly.type
_entity_poly.pdbx_seq_one_letter_code
_entity_poly.pdbx_strand_id
1 'polypeptide(L)'
;MQRRPRSELGSSSSAAAKKGKKGFMTPERKKKLRLLLRRKAAEELKKEQERKAAERRRIIEERCGKAKNLDDASEDELRAACTEYKAKVDELESLKWDLEYETLRKEAQINELNIQVNDLRGKFVKPTLKKVSKYENKFAKLQKKAAEFNFRNQLKQVKKKEFTMDEEGKDKDGKEKPDWSKGKKEGEVEAAA
;
A
#
# COMPACT_ATOMS: atom_id res chain seq x y z
N MET A 1 -40.43 62.40 40.88
CA MET A 1 -39.73 61.09 40.89
C MET A 1 -38.79 61.03 39.69
N GLN A 2 -37.50 61.26 39.94
CA GLN A 2 -36.44 61.28 38.93
C GLN A 2 -36.12 59.83 38.49
N ARG A 3 -36.25 59.55 37.19
CA ARG A 3 -35.85 58.26 36.61
C ARG A 3 -34.36 58.33 36.25
N ARG A 4 -33.53 57.49 36.87
CA ARG A 4 -32.09 57.38 36.57
C ARG A 4 -31.86 56.77 35.16
N PRO A 5 -30.85 57.23 34.40
CA PRO A 5 -30.55 56.71 33.08
C PRO A 5 -29.71 55.42 33.14
N ARG A 6 -29.96 54.54 32.18
CA ARG A 6 -29.28 53.26 31.93
C ARG A 6 -27.90 53.52 31.34
N SER A 7 -26.83 53.22 32.08
CA SER A 7 -25.45 53.31 31.60
C SER A 7 -25.07 52.08 30.77
N GLU A 8 -24.74 52.33 29.51
CA GLU A 8 -24.15 51.39 28.57
C GLU A 8 -22.65 51.11 28.85
N LEU A 9 -22.22 49.94 28.36
CA LEU A 9 -20.87 49.55 27.91
C LEU A 9 -19.67 49.75 28.87
N GLY A 10 -19.18 48.62 29.38
CA GLY A 10 -17.82 48.45 29.91
C GLY A 10 -17.21 47.14 29.41
N SER A 11 -16.44 47.22 28.32
CA SER A 11 -15.50 46.20 27.87
C SER A 11 -14.47 45.94 28.97
N SER A 12 -14.36 44.70 29.46
CA SER A 12 -13.15 44.24 30.14
C SER A 12 -12.60 43.00 29.42
N SER A 13 -11.51 43.28 28.72
CA SER A 13 -10.59 42.36 28.08
C SER A 13 -9.93 41.42 29.10
N SER A 14 -9.59 40.23 28.58
CA SER A 14 -8.47 39.38 28.99
C SER A 14 -8.45 38.81 30.40
N ALA A 15 -8.79 37.53 30.52
CA ALA A 15 -7.88 36.51 31.06
C ALA A 15 -8.60 35.15 31.20
N ALA A 16 -8.55 34.32 30.17
CA ALA A 16 -8.68 32.89 30.34
C ALA A 16 -7.86 32.18 29.26
N ALA A 17 -6.56 32.11 29.57
CA ALA A 17 -5.58 31.15 29.07
C ALA A 17 -6.04 30.30 27.87
N LYS A 18 -5.59 30.70 26.66
CA LYS A 18 -5.30 29.73 25.60
C LYS A 18 -4.13 28.85 26.06
N LYS A 19 -4.36 27.98 27.06
CA LYS A 19 -3.62 26.72 27.18
C LYS A 19 -4.05 25.93 25.96
N GLY A 20 -3.35 26.15 24.84
CA GLY A 20 -3.46 25.30 23.67
C GLY A 20 -3.30 23.89 24.17
N LYS A 21 -4.40 23.13 24.19
CA LYS A 21 -4.36 21.70 24.45
C LYS A 21 -3.35 21.17 23.44
N LYS A 22 -2.17 20.80 23.93
CA LYS A 22 -1.09 20.15 23.19
C LYS A 22 -1.75 18.94 22.55
N GLY A 23 -2.18 19.13 21.31
CA GLY A 23 -3.10 18.22 20.65
C GLY A 23 -2.52 16.83 20.73
N PHE A 24 -3.33 15.87 21.19
CA PHE A 24 -2.99 14.48 21.46
C PHE A 24 -2.13 13.77 20.39
N MET A 25 -1.98 14.35 19.19
CA MET A 25 -0.98 13.98 18.17
C MET A 25 -0.63 15.21 17.32
N THR A 26 0.61 15.32 16.82
CA THR A 26 0.89 16.23 15.71
C THR A 26 0.17 15.75 14.44
N PRO A 27 -0.32 16.67 13.57
CA PRO A 27 -1.01 16.29 12.32
C PRO A 27 -0.19 15.34 11.44
N GLU A 28 1.13 15.51 11.40
CA GLU A 28 2.06 14.65 10.68
C GLU A 28 2.11 13.23 11.25
N ARG A 29 2.18 13.09 12.58
CA ARG A 29 2.16 11.78 13.25
C ARG A 29 0.83 11.07 13.02
N LYS A 30 -0.30 11.80 13.03
CA LYS A 30 -1.63 11.25 12.72
C LYS A 30 -1.73 10.75 11.28
N LYS A 31 -1.14 11.48 10.31
CA LYS A 31 -1.08 11.07 8.90
C LYS A 31 -0.22 9.82 8.72
N LYS A 32 0.97 9.78 9.34
CA LYS A 32 1.88 8.62 9.32
C LYS A 32 1.20 7.39 9.93
N LEU A 33 0.51 7.55 11.06
CA LEU A 33 -0.20 6.45 11.71
C LEU A 33 -1.34 5.88 10.84
N ARG A 34 -2.16 6.73 10.20
CA ARG A 34 -3.19 6.27 9.26
C ARG A 34 -2.62 5.50 8.07
N LEU A 35 -1.46 5.92 7.57
CA LEU A 35 -0.77 5.22 6.50
C LEU A 35 -0.29 3.84 6.96
N LEU A 36 0.33 3.75 8.13
CA LEU A 36 0.78 2.50 8.72
C LEU A 36 -0.39 1.54 8.99
N LEU A 37 -1.52 2.04 9.49
CA LEU A 37 -2.73 1.25 9.71
C LEU A 37 -3.29 0.67 8.40
N ARG A 38 -3.38 1.47 7.33
CA ARG A 38 -3.84 0.98 6.02
C ARG A 38 -2.87 -0.03 5.41
N ARG A 39 -1.56 0.20 5.56
CA ARG A 39 -0.53 -0.73 5.09
C ARG A 39 -0.63 -2.06 5.84
N LYS A 40 -0.73 -2.02 7.17
CA LYS A 40 -0.93 -3.22 7.99
C LYS A 40 -2.22 -3.93 7.63
N ALA A 41 -3.33 -3.22 7.46
CA ALA A 41 -4.61 -3.82 7.04
C ALA A 41 -4.51 -4.49 5.66
N ALA A 42 -3.80 -3.89 4.70
CA ALA A 42 -3.57 -4.50 3.39
C ALA A 42 -2.67 -5.74 3.47
N GLU A 43 -1.62 -5.71 4.30
CA GLU A 43 -0.75 -6.85 4.54
C GLU A 43 -1.51 -8.00 5.24
N GLU A 44 -2.34 -7.69 6.24
CA GLU A 44 -3.20 -8.67 6.93
C GLU A 44 -4.25 -9.27 5.99
N LEU A 45 -4.89 -8.45 5.15
CA LEU A 45 -5.85 -8.93 4.14
C LEU A 45 -5.20 -9.92 3.17
N LYS A 46 -3.98 -9.62 2.71
CA LYS A 46 -3.23 -10.53 1.81
C LYS A 46 -2.88 -11.84 2.53
N LYS A 47 -2.41 -11.76 3.77
CA LYS A 47 -2.09 -12.94 4.58
C LYS A 47 -3.33 -13.81 4.83
N GLU A 48 -4.49 -13.21 5.07
CA GLU A 48 -5.74 -13.94 5.22
C GLU A 48 -6.17 -14.63 3.92
N GLN A 49 -6.03 -13.96 2.77
CA GLN A 49 -6.30 -14.55 1.46
C GLN A 49 -5.40 -15.78 1.21
N GLU A 50 -4.11 -15.66 1.50
CA GLU A 50 -3.15 -16.78 1.38
C GLU A 50 -3.52 -17.93 2.32
N ARG A 51 -3.88 -17.65 3.58
CA ARG A 51 -4.36 -18.66 4.53
C ARG A 51 -5.63 -19.36 4.04
N LYS A 52 -6.61 -18.60 3.54
CA LYS A 52 -7.86 -19.15 3.01
C LYS A 52 -7.62 -20.00 1.76
N ALA A 53 -6.68 -19.59 0.90
CA ALA A 53 -6.29 -20.36 -0.28
C ALA A 53 -5.56 -21.66 0.09
N ALA A 54 -4.68 -21.63 1.10
CA ALA A 54 -4.02 -22.82 1.61
C ALA A 54 -5.02 -23.80 2.24
N GLU A 55 -5.94 -23.30 3.08
CA GLU A 55 -7.00 -24.12 3.67
C GLU A 55 -7.92 -24.72 2.60
N ARG A 56 -8.27 -23.95 1.56
CA ARG A 56 -9.04 -24.46 0.42
C ARG A 56 -8.30 -25.62 -0.27
N ARG A 57 -6.98 -25.52 -0.45
CA ARG A 57 -6.19 -26.61 -1.06
C ARG A 57 -6.19 -27.85 -0.17
N ARG A 58 -5.98 -27.68 1.13
CA ARG A 58 -6.02 -28.76 2.11
C ARG A 58 -7.37 -29.49 2.11
N ILE A 59 -8.48 -28.75 2.15
CA ILE A 59 -9.83 -29.33 2.14
C ILE A 59 -10.10 -30.09 0.83
N ILE A 60 -9.62 -29.59 -0.31
CA ILE A 60 -9.76 -30.28 -1.60
C ILE A 60 -8.97 -31.59 -1.57
N GLU A 61 -7.74 -31.58 -1.05
CA GLU A 61 -6.91 -32.79 -0.93
C GLU A 61 -7.56 -33.83 0.00
N GLU A 62 -8.08 -33.39 1.16
CA GLU A 62 -8.79 -34.26 2.11
C GLU A 62 -10.09 -34.84 1.51
N ARG A 63 -10.85 -34.06 0.73
CA ARG A 63 -12.15 -34.50 0.16
C ARG A 63 -12.01 -35.34 -1.11
N CYS A 64 -11.10 -34.96 -2.01
CA CYS A 64 -10.95 -35.63 -3.30
C CYS A 64 -9.99 -36.82 -3.24
N GLY A 65 -9.08 -36.85 -2.25
CA GLY A 65 -8.12 -37.94 -2.07
C GLY A 65 -7.20 -38.13 -3.28
N LYS A 66 -6.59 -39.32 -3.37
CA LYS A 66 -5.80 -39.73 -4.53
C LYS A 66 -6.70 -40.25 -5.64
N ALA A 67 -6.32 -40.02 -6.89
CA ALA A 67 -7.00 -40.61 -8.04
C ALA A 67 -6.96 -42.14 -7.92
N LYS A 68 -8.04 -42.82 -8.33
CA LYS A 68 -8.05 -44.28 -8.43
C LYS A 68 -7.04 -44.71 -9.49
N ASN A 69 -6.29 -45.79 -9.24
CA ASN A 69 -5.38 -46.36 -10.22
C ASN A 69 -6.22 -47.03 -11.31
N LEU A 70 -6.11 -46.54 -12.55
CA LEU A 70 -6.86 -47.06 -13.70
C LEU A 70 -6.01 -47.96 -14.61
N ASP A 71 -4.68 -47.90 -14.49
CA ASP A 71 -3.74 -48.58 -15.39
C ASP A 71 -3.66 -50.10 -15.14
N ASP A 72 -3.88 -50.54 -13.90
CA ASP A 72 -3.82 -51.95 -13.48
C ASP A 72 -5.21 -52.56 -13.21
N ALA A 73 -6.29 -51.85 -13.54
CA ALA A 73 -7.65 -52.23 -13.16
C ALA A 73 -8.33 -53.16 -14.18
N SER A 74 -9.11 -54.12 -13.69
CA SER A 74 -9.96 -54.99 -14.52
C SER A 74 -11.13 -54.22 -15.16
N GLU A 75 -11.69 -54.72 -16.27
CA GLU A 75 -12.84 -54.09 -16.94
C GLU A 75 -14.05 -53.91 -16.00
N ASP A 76 -14.28 -54.88 -15.10
CA ASP A 76 -15.36 -54.80 -14.11
C ASP A 76 -15.08 -53.73 -13.04
N GLU A 77 -13.82 -53.58 -12.63
CA GLU A 77 -13.40 -52.54 -11.68
C GLU A 77 -13.52 -51.14 -12.29
N LEU A 78 -13.22 -51.01 -13.59
CA LEU A 78 -13.41 -49.76 -14.33
C LEU A 78 -14.89 -49.38 -14.43
N ARG A 79 -15.79 -50.34 -14.72
CA ARG A 79 -17.25 -50.09 -14.74
C ARG A 79 -17.77 -49.69 -13.35
N ALA A 80 -17.31 -50.37 -12.29
CA ALA A 80 -17.67 -50.02 -10.92
C ALA A 80 -17.17 -48.61 -10.54
N ALA A 81 -15.94 -48.25 -10.91
CA ALA A 81 -15.40 -46.92 -10.67
C ALA A 81 -16.22 -45.82 -11.38
N CYS A 82 -16.61 -46.02 -12.64
CA CYS A 82 -17.42 -45.08 -13.41
C CYS A 82 -18.79 -44.83 -12.77
N THR A 83 -19.48 -45.90 -12.33
CA THR A 83 -20.79 -45.78 -11.67
C THR A 83 -20.69 -45.05 -10.33
N GLU A 84 -19.66 -45.35 -9.53
CA GLU A 84 -19.41 -44.65 -8.26
C GLU A 84 -19.11 -43.15 -8.47
N TYR A 85 -18.28 -42.81 -9.46
CA TYR A 85 -18.00 -41.40 -9.77
C TYR A 85 -19.24 -40.67 -10.25
N LYS A 86 -20.09 -41.32 -11.06
CA LYS A 86 -21.35 -40.71 -11.51
C LYS A 86 -22.28 -40.41 -10.33
N ALA A 87 -22.47 -41.37 -9.42
CA ALA A 87 -23.27 -41.16 -8.21
C ALA A 87 -22.73 -40.03 -7.33
N LYS A 88 -21.41 -39.97 -7.14
CA LYS A 88 -20.76 -38.88 -6.38
C LYS A 88 -20.94 -37.51 -7.03
N VAL A 89 -20.86 -37.43 -8.37
CA VAL A 89 -21.08 -36.17 -9.09
C VAL A 89 -22.52 -35.68 -8.89
N ASP A 90 -23.49 -36.59 -8.99
CA ASP A 90 -24.91 -36.24 -8.83
C ASP A 90 -25.20 -35.71 -7.41
N GLU A 91 -24.64 -36.33 -6.37
CA GLU A 91 -24.74 -35.85 -4.99
C GLU A 91 -24.08 -34.47 -4.81
N LEU A 92 -22.86 -34.30 -5.32
CA LEU A 92 -22.13 -33.03 -5.24
C LEU A 92 -22.83 -31.90 -5.99
N GLU A 93 -23.48 -32.19 -7.11
CA GLU A 93 -24.25 -31.21 -7.87
C GLU A 93 -25.47 -30.73 -7.08
N SER A 94 -26.20 -31.64 -6.42
CA SER A 94 -27.30 -31.28 -5.53
C SER A 94 -26.82 -30.37 -4.39
N LEU A 95 -25.75 -30.76 -3.69
CA LEU A 95 -25.18 -29.96 -2.59
C LEU A 95 -24.68 -28.58 -3.06
N LYS A 96 -24.09 -28.53 -4.25
CA LYS A 96 -23.65 -27.27 -4.86
C LYS A 96 -24.84 -26.35 -5.11
N TRP A 97 -25.94 -26.87 -5.68
CA TRP A 97 -27.14 -26.09 -5.95
C TRP A 97 -27.71 -25.46 -4.68
N ASP A 98 -27.84 -26.23 -3.60
CA ASP A 98 -28.35 -25.73 -2.31
C ASP A 98 -27.49 -24.58 -1.76
N LEU A 99 -26.15 -24.73 -1.82
CA LEU A 99 -25.20 -23.70 -1.39
C LEU A 99 -25.25 -22.44 -2.26
N GLU A 100 -25.39 -22.60 -3.58
CA GLU A 100 -25.52 -21.49 -4.52
C GLU A 100 -26.82 -20.73 -4.29
N TYR A 101 -27.93 -21.44 -4.10
CA TYR A 101 -29.24 -20.84 -3.81
C TYR A 101 -29.22 -20.05 -2.48
N GLU A 102 -28.63 -20.61 -1.43
CA GLU A 102 -28.45 -19.88 -0.17
C GLU A 102 -27.59 -18.62 -0.34
N THR A 103 -26.52 -18.72 -1.12
CA THR A 103 -25.62 -17.58 -1.40
C THR A 103 -26.37 -16.49 -2.15
N LEU A 104 -27.15 -16.84 -3.18
CA LEU A 104 -27.98 -15.91 -3.93
C LEU A 104 -28.99 -15.20 -3.02
N ARG A 105 -29.64 -15.92 -2.12
CA ARG A 105 -30.59 -15.34 -1.15
C ARG A 105 -29.90 -14.35 -0.21
N LYS A 106 -28.71 -14.69 0.29
CA LYS A 106 -27.91 -13.82 1.15
C LYS A 106 -27.44 -12.58 0.38
N GLU A 107 -27.03 -12.71 -0.88
CA GLU A 107 -26.66 -11.58 -1.74
C GLU A 107 -27.83 -10.62 -1.97
N ALA A 108 -29.02 -11.16 -2.26
CA ALA A 108 -30.23 -10.36 -2.40
C ALA A 108 -30.56 -9.59 -1.12
N GLN A 109 -30.44 -10.25 0.05
CA GLN A 109 -30.64 -9.62 1.35
C GLN A 109 -29.59 -8.53 1.63
N ILE A 110 -28.31 -8.75 1.31
CA ILE A 110 -27.27 -7.73 1.45
C ILE A 110 -27.56 -6.52 0.56
N ASN A 111 -28.00 -6.76 -0.68
CA ASN A 111 -28.34 -5.68 -1.60
C ASN A 111 -29.52 -4.85 -1.07
N GLU A 112 -30.57 -5.50 -0.59
CA GLU A 112 -31.72 -4.84 0.02
C GLU A 112 -31.30 -3.99 1.23
N LEU A 113 -30.52 -4.56 2.16
CA LEU A 113 -29.99 -3.84 3.31
C LEU A 113 -29.09 -2.66 2.90
N ASN A 114 -28.29 -2.82 1.83
CA ASN A 114 -27.46 -1.75 1.31
C ASN A 114 -28.30 -0.60 0.74
N ILE A 115 -29.39 -0.90 0.02
CA ILE A 115 -30.34 0.11 -0.46
C ILE A 115 -30.96 0.85 0.74
N GLN A 116 -31.46 0.13 1.73
CA GLN A 116 -32.05 0.73 2.94
C GLN A 116 -31.06 1.64 3.68
N VAL A 117 -29.81 1.21 3.86
CA VAL A 117 -28.75 2.03 4.48
C VAL A 117 -28.45 3.28 3.65
N ASN A 118 -28.48 3.19 2.32
CA ASN A 118 -28.24 4.33 1.45
C ASN A 118 -29.40 5.34 1.48
N ASP A 119 -30.64 4.86 1.50
CA ASP A 119 -31.82 5.72 1.65
C ASP A 119 -31.83 6.43 3.02
N LEU A 120 -31.47 5.73 4.10
CA LEU A 120 -31.32 6.30 5.44
C LEU A 120 -30.17 7.31 5.54
N ARG A 121 -29.04 7.07 4.86
CA ARG A 121 -27.92 8.03 4.77
C ARG A 121 -28.28 9.28 3.95
N GLY A 122 -29.44 9.28 3.30
CA GLY A 122 -29.92 10.33 2.43
C GLY A 122 -29.45 10.12 1.00
N LYS A 123 -30.37 9.72 0.11
CA LYS A 123 -30.22 9.65 -1.35
C LYS A 123 -29.65 10.95 -1.97
N PHE A 124 -29.69 12.05 -1.22
CA PHE A 124 -29.28 13.39 -1.61
C PHE A 124 -28.18 14.00 -0.70
N VAL A 125 -27.21 13.21 -0.23
CA VAL A 125 -25.92 13.81 0.18
C VAL A 125 -25.23 14.30 -1.09
N LYS A 126 -25.57 15.52 -1.54
CA LYS A 126 -24.98 16.15 -2.73
C LYS A 126 -23.46 16.05 -2.61
N PRO A 127 -22.79 15.21 -3.42
CA PRO A 127 -21.34 15.14 -3.38
C PRO A 127 -20.85 16.56 -3.66
N THR A 128 -20.10 17.15 -2.74
CA THR A 128 -19.56 18.49 -2.96
C THR A 128 -18.69 18.43 -4.21
N LEU A 129 -19.16 18.99 -5.31
CA LEU A 129 -18.47 18.98 -6.59
C LEU A 129 -17.16 19.75 -6.41
N LYS A 130 -16.06 19.02 -6.22
CA LYS A 130 -14.73 19.62 -6.24
C LYS A 130 -14.40 19.95 -7.70
N LYS A 131 -13.96 21.16 -7.97
CA LYS A 131 -13.42 21.56 -9.27
C LYS A 131 -12.13 20.77 -9.49
N VAL A 132 -12.24 19.60 -10.11
CA VAL A 132 -11.10 18.79 -10.50
C VAL A 132 -10.77 19.18 -11.94
N SER A 133 -9.69 19.92 -12.16
CA SER A 133 -9.25 20.17 -13.53
C SER A 133 -8.65 18.87 -14.10
N LYS A 134 -8.99 18.51 -15.35
CA LYS A 134 -8.60 17.24 -16.00
C LYS A 134 -7.07 17.02 -16.05
N TYR A 135 -6.28 18.09 -15.92
CA TYR A 135 -4.83 18.08 -16.08
C TYR A 135 -4.04 18.25 -14.77
N GLU A 136 -4.62 18.76 -13.69
CA GLU A 136 -3.90 19.03 -12.44
C GLU A 136 -3.38 17.76 -11.76
N ASN A 137 -4.13 16.67 -11.81
CA ASN A 137 -3.67 15.37 -11.33
C ASN A 137 -2.58 14.74 -12.21
N LYS A 138 -2.51 15.10 -13.51
CA LYS A 138 -1.46 14.65 -14.43
C LYS A 138 -0.20 15.50 -14.25
N PHE A 139 -0.35 16.82 -14.09
CA PHE A 139 0.75 17.75 -13.81
C PHE A 139 1.38 17.51 -12.43
N ALA A 140 0.60 17.24 -11.39
CA ALA A 140 1.14 16.92 -10.07
C ALA A 140 1.95 15.61 -10.07
N LYS A 141 1.60 14.63 -10.92
CA LYS A 141 2.40 13.40 -11.11
C LYS A 141 3.69 13.68 -11.88
N LEU A 142 3.64 14.53 -12.92
CA LEU A 142 4.83 14.96 -13.65
C LEU A 142 5.78 15.76 -12.75
N GLN A 143 5.25 16.69 -11.95
CA GLN A 143 6.04 17.51 -11.02
C GLN A 143 6.63 16.71 -9.88
N LYS A 144 5.94 15.68 -9.34
CA LYS A 144 6.53 14.79 -8.33
C LYS A 144 7.67 13.95 -8.89
N LYS A 145 7.50 13.38 -10.09
CA LYS A 145 8.57 12.64 -10.76
C LYS A 145 9.75 13.54 -11.14
N ALA A 146 9.47 14.75 -11.62
CA ALA A 146 10.51 15.74 -11.92
C ALA A 146 11.19 16.26 -10.65
N ALA A 147 10.46 16.46 -9.55
CA ALA A 147 11.04 16.86 -8.26
C ALA A 147 11.86 15.73 -7.63
N GLU A 148 11.40 14.48 -7.67
CA GLU A 148 12.18 13.31 -7.23
C GLU A 148 13.44 13.10 -8.09
N PHE A 149 13.35 13.31 -9.40
CA PHE A 149 14.49 13.24 -10.32
C PHE A 149 15.48 14.39 -10.07
N ASN A 150 14.99 15.62 -9.89
CA ASN A 150 15.84 16.78 -9.56
C ASN A 150 16.48 16.64 -8.18
N PHE A 151 15.75 16.19 -7.14
CA PHE A 151 16.32 16.00 -5.79
C PHE A 151 17.39 14.91 -5.77
N ARG A 152 17.22 13.84 -6.55
CA ARG A 152 18.21 12.76 -6.66
C ARG A 152 19.45 13.16 -7.46
N ASN A 153 19.29 13.98 -8.49
CA ASN A 153 20.43 14.52 -9.26
C ASN A 153 21.17 15.67 -8.54
N GLN A 154 20.49 16.48 -7.71
CA GLN A 154 21.11 17.56 -6.94
C GLN A 154 21.80 17.10 -5.65
N LEU A 155 21.51 15.88 -5.16
CA LEU A 155 22.29 15.24 -4.11
C LEU A 155 23.64 14.83 -4.70
N LYS A 156 24.65 15.71 -4.59
CA LYS A 156 26.06 15.28 -4.67
C LYS A 156 26.26 14.25 -3.55
N GLN A 157 26.22 12.96 -3.89
CA GLN A 157 26.76 11.92 -3.02
C GLN A 157 28.23 12.30 -2.79
N VAL A 158 28.52 12.81 -1.60
CA VAL A 158 29.88 13.01 -1.15
C VAL A 158 30.48 11.60 -1.03
N LYS A 159 31.23 11.19 -2.06
CA LYS A 159 32.10 10.01 -2.00
C LYS A 159 33.24 10.30 -1.02
N LYS A 160 32.95 10.32 0.29
CA LYS A 160 33.97 10.15 1.31
C LYS A 160 34.36 8.68 1.30
N LYS A 161 35.38 8.34 0.50
CA LYS A 161 36.04 7.02 0.48
C LYS A 161 36.95 6.85 1.71
N GLU A 162 36.44 7.07 2.92
CA GLU A 162 37.22 6.90 4.16
C GLU A 162 36.47 6.10 5.25
N PHE A 163 35.27 5.58 5.00
CA PHE A 163 34.53 4.80 6.00
C PHE A 163 33.99 3.45 5.51
N THR A 164 34.49 2.94 4.39
CA THR A 164 34.32 1.52 4.05
C THR A 164 35.51 0.76 4.61
N MET A 165 35.26 0.16 5.77
CA MET A 165 36.03 -0.91 6.39
C MET A 165 36.55 -1.87 5.31
N ASP A 166 37.87 -2.03 5.32
CA ASP A 166 38.64 -2.95 4.49
C ASP A 166 38.24 -4.39 4.84
N GLU A 167 37.57 -5.07 3.91
CA GLU A 167 37.48 -6.52 3.90
C GLU A 167 37.71 -7.00 2.46
N GLU A 168 38.85 -7.67 2.29
CA GLU A 168 39.19 -8.62 1.23
C GLU A 168 39.41 -8.10 -0.20
N GLY A 169 40.68 -7.74 -0.46
CA GLY A 169 41.56 -8.48 -1.37
C GLY A 169 41.07 -8.87 -2.77
N LYS A 170 41.62 -8.20 -3.80
CA LYS A 170 42.37 -8.87 -4.88
C LYS A 170 43.13 -7.88 -5.77
N ASP A 171 44.41 -8.20 -5.92
CA ASP A 171 45.46 -7.53 -6.68
C ASP A 171 45.24 -7.47 -8.20
N LYS A 172 46.08 -6.60 -8.82
CA LYS A 172 46.49 -6.49 -10.24
C LYS A 172 45.59 -5.59 -11.11
N ASP A 173 46.05 -4.58 -11.83
CA ASP A 173 47.37 -4.16 -12.32
C ASP A 173 47.35 -2.63 -12.57
N GLY A 174 48.51 -1.98 -12.56
CA GLY A 174 48.67 -0.62 -13.10
C GLY A 174 49.19 0.44 -12.12
N LYS A 175 50.41 0.25 -11.60
CA LYS A 175 51.20 1.34 -10.99
C LYS A 175 51.60 2.35 -12.08
N GLU A 176 50.76 3.32 -12.38
CA GLU A 176 51.22 4.58 -12.96
C GLU A 176 51.70 5.49 -11.84
N LYS A 177 53.00 5.79 -11.84
CA LYS A 177 53.61 6.69 -10.86
C LYS A 177 52.95 8.07 -10.97
N PRO A 178 52.50 8.69 -9.87
CA PRO A 178 51.76 9.94 -9.94
C PRO A 178 52.61 11.12 -10.44
N ASP A 179 51.94 12.06 -11.11
CA ASP A 179 52.46 13.19 -11.87
C ASP A 179 53.05 14.33 -11.00
N TRP A 180 53.73 13.98 -9.91
CA TRP A 180 54.57 14.88 -9.12
C TRP A 180 56.04 14.42 -9.08
N SER A 181 56.37 13.27 -9.71
CA SER A 181 57.75 12.79 -9.84
C SER A 181 58.51 13.38 -11.05
N LYS A 182 57.88 14.26 -11.83
CA LYS A 182 58.55 15.05 -12.88
C LYS A 182 58.86 16.46 -12.35
N GLY A 183 60.06 16.60 -11.80
CA GLY A 183 60.55 17.84 -11.21
C GLY A 183 60.67 18.99 -12.22
N LYS A 184 60.34 20.18 -11.73
CA LYS A 184 60.48 21.49 -12.40
C LYS A 184 61.92 21.79 -12.81
N LYS A 185 62.11 22.31 -14.02
CA LYS A 185 63.14 23.31 -14.36
C LYS A 185 62.43 24.54 -14.91
N GLU A 186 62.08 25.46 -14.02
CA GLU A 186 62.03 26.90 -14.30
C GLU A 186 63.49 27.33 -14.52
N GLY A 187 63.92 28.23 -15.41
CA GLY A 187 63.31 29.16 -16.36
C GLY A 187 64.42 30.16 -16.69
N GLU A 188 64.57 30.59 -17.94
CA GLU A 188 65.40 31.77 -18.26
C GLU A 188 64.74 32.58 -19.38
N VAL A 189 64.08 33.64 -18.91
CA VAL A 189 63.80 34.99 -19.41
C VAL A 189 63.89 35.31 -20.92
N GLU A 190 62.87 36.06 -21.31
CA GLU A 190 62.55 36.79 -22.54
C GLU A 190 63.67 37.70 -23.12
N ALA A 191 63.54 37.96 -24.42
CA ALA A 191 64.46 38.62 -25.34
C ALA A 191 64.61 40.15 -25.20
N ALA A 192 65.74 40.70 -25.67
CA ALA A 192 65.79 41.68 -26.78
C ALA A 192 67.23 42.20 -27.00
N ALA A 193 67.63 42.22 -28.27
CA ALA A 193 68.64 43.13 -28.83
C ALA A 193 67.91 44.31 -29.46
#